data_AF-A0A921E4M4-F1
#
_entry.id   AF-A0A921E4M4-F1
#
_cell.length_a   1.000
_cell.length_b   1.000
_cell.length_c   1.000
_cell.angle_alpha   90.00
_cell.angle_beta   90.00
_cell.angle_gamma   90.00
#
_symmetry.space_group_name_H-M   'P 1'
#
loop_
_entity.id
_entity.type
_entity.pdbx_description
1 polymer ?
#
loop_
_entity_poly.entity_id
_entity_poly.type
_entity_poly.pdbx_seq_one_letter_code
_entity_poly.pdbx_strand_id
1 'polypeptide(L)'
;MTALRRITQADTEDPVFAAIAAADEAQRQHLAALVGLDEDDDAQMRRANAASYAETVAFERLTQVMPTTLAGLRALVERYAVEAEETERWSAGGSYLRHIARVLACESERSFCLSERKFPELKQDLAQQIPNRLGGLS
;
A
#
# COMPACT_ATOMS: atom_id res chain seq x y z
N MET A 1 7.71 9.35 -35.66
CA MET A 1 6.25 9.20 -35.70
C MET A 1 5.82 8.35 -34.52
N THR A 2 5.40 9.05 -33.47
CA THR A 2 5.06 8.53 -32.15
C THR A 2 3.72 7.79 -32.21
N ALA A 3 3.73 6.49 -31.92
CA ALA A 3 2.53 5.79 -31.48
C ALA A 3 2.63 5.63 -29.96
N LEU A 4 2.23 6.68 -29.24
CA LEU A 4 1.78 6.53 -27.86
C LEU A 4 0.61 5.56 -27.90
N ARG A 5 0.87 4.29 -27.54
CA ARG A 5 -0.18 3.41 -27.06
C ARG A 5 -0.83 4.12 -25.89
N ARG A 6 -1.95 4.80 -26.14
CA ARG A 6 -3.04 4.85 -25.17
C ARG A 6 -3.26 3.40 -24.78
N ILE A 7 -2.70 3.02 -23.64
CA ILE A 7 -3.22 1.89 -22.89
C ILE A 7 -4.64 2.33 -22.61
N THR A 8 -5.57 1.77 -23.37
CA THR A 8 -6.97 1.71 -22.99
C THR A 8 -6.97 1.18 -21.57
N GLN A 9 -7.15 2.10 -20.63
CA GLN A 9 -7.47 1.85 -19.24
C GLN A 9 -8.78 1.04 -19.28
N ALA A 10 -8.64 -0.27 -19.31
CA ALA A 10 -9.71 -1.11 -18.77
C ALA A 10 -9.80 -0.70 -17.29
N ASP A 11 -11.02 -0.50 -16.79
CA ASP A 11 -11.35 -0.26 -15.38
C ASP A 11 -11.02 -1.50 -14.53
N THR A 12 -9.82 -2.06 -14.67
CA THR A 12 -9.35 -3.14 -13.83
C THR A 12 -8.93 -2.49 -12.52
N GLU A 13 -9.75 -2.72 -11.49
CA GLU A 13 -9.44 -2.38 -10.10
C GLU A 13 -8.01 -2.81 -9.74
N ASP A 14 -7.30 -1.99 -8.94
CA ASP A 14 -5.90 -2.27 -8.57
C ASP A 14 -5.79 -3.67 -7.97
N PRO A 15 -4.92 -4.57 -8.49
CA PRO A 15 -4.86 -5.97 -8.08
C PRO A 15 -4.63 -6.16 -6.57
N VAL A 16 -4.06 -5.16 -5.90
CA VAL A 16 -3.85 -5.20 -4.45
C VAL A 16 -5.15 -5.26 -3.66
N PHE A 17 -6.26 -4.71 -4.15
CA PHE A 17 -7.55 -4.76 -3.44
C PHE A 17 -8.07 -6.19 -3.30
N ALA A 18 -8.00 -6.97 -4.38
CA ALA A 18 -8.38 -8.38 -4.35
C ALA A 18 -7.46 -9.20 -3.43
N ALA A 19 -6.17 -8.88 -3.40
CA ALA A 19 -5.21 -9.53 -2.51
C ALA A 19 -5.46 -9.20 -1.03
N ILE A 20 -5.75 -7.93 -0.71
CA ILE A 20 -6.12 -7.49 0.65
C ILE A 20 -7.39 -8.21 1.10
N ALA A 21 -8.43 -8.23 0.26
CA ALA A 21 -9.69 -8.89 0.59
C ALA A 21 -9.52 -10.39 0.88
N ALA A 22 -8.65 -11.07 0.11
CA ALA A 22 -8.34 -12.47 0.34
C ALA A 22 -7.60 -12.72 1.66
N ALA A 23 -6.64 -11.85 2.01
CA ALA A 23 -5.94 -11.91 3.30
C ALA A 23 -6.90 -11.65 4.48
N ASP A 24 -7.77 -10.65 4.37
CA ASP A 24 -8.75 -10.29 5.41
C ASP A 24 -9.79 -11.39 5.64
N GLU A 25 -10.25 -12.07 4.58
CA GLU A 25 -11.12 -13.23 4.72
C GLU A 25 -10.40 -14.39 5.42
N ALA A 26 -9.16 -14.69 5.03
CA ALA A 26 -8.40 -15.79 5.63
C ALA A 26 -8.10 -15.53 7.12
N GLN A 27 -7.73 -14.30 7.48
CA GLN A 27 -7.56 -13.91 8.89
C GLN A 27 -8.87 -14.05 9.67
N ARG A 28 -10.00 -13.58 9.13
CA ARG A 28 -11.32 -13.73 9.79
C ARG A 28 -11.68 -15.20 10.01
N GLN A 29 -11.40 -16.06 9.03
CA GLN A 29 -11.64 -17.50 9.16
C GLN A 29 -10.74 -18.14 10.22
N HIS A 30 -9.46 -17.75 10.30
CA HIS A 30 -8.57 -18.22 11.34
C HIS A 30 -9.03 -17.77 12.73
N LEU A 31 -9.33 -16.48 12.92
CA LEU A 31 -9.87 -15.97 14.19
C LEU A 31 -11.16 -16.68 14.58
N ALA A 32 -12.07 -16.93 13.64
CA ALA A 32 -13.29 -17.70 13.90
C ALA A 32 -13.01 -19.15 14.31
N ALA A 33 -11.97 -19.79 13.77
CA ALA A 33 -11.58 -21.14 14.15
C ALA A 33 -10.96 -21.21 15.56
N LEU A 34 -10.43 -20.10 16.07
CA LEU A 34 -9.90 -20.00 17.44
C LEU A 34 -10.99 -19.74 18.50
N VAL A 35 -12.15 -19.20 18.10
CA VAL A 35 -13.25 -18.91 19.04
C VAL A 35 -13.81 -20.20 19.62
N GLY A 36 -13.63 -20.41 20.92
CA GLY A 36 -14.12 -21.59 21.62
C GLY A 36 -13.36 -22.87 21.31
N LEU A 37 -12.13 -22.75 20.78
CA LEU A 37 -11.25 -23.87 20.51
C LEU A 37 -10.96 -24.66 21.78
N ASP A 38 -11.27 -25.95 21.75
CA ASP A 38 -10.79 -26.94 22.72
C ASP A 38 -9.48 -27.53 22.22
N GLU A 39 -8.37 -27.24 22.91
CA GLU A 39 -7.03 -27.69 22.51
C GLU A 39 -6.84 -29.21 22.67
N ASP A 40 -7.68 -29.87 23.47
CA ASP A 40 -7.66 -31.33 23.65
C ASP A 40 -8.50 -32.06 22.57
N ASP A 41 -9.26 -31.34 21.74
CA ASP A 41 -10.01 -31.90 20.61
C ASP A 41 -9.19 -31.85 19.31
N ASP A 42 -8.63 -33.00 18.92
CA ASP A 42 -7.85 -33.19 17.69
C ASP A 42 -8.56 -32.72 16.41
N ALA A 43 -9.89 -32.81 16.34
CA ALA A 43 -10.62 -32.35 15.17
C ALA A 43 -10.70 -30.83 15.13
N GLN A 44 -10.87 -30.17 16.28
CA GLN A 44 -10.85 -28.71 16.38
C GLN A 44 -9.45 -28.16 16.10
N MET A 45 -8.42 -28.74 16.72
CA MET A 45 -7.02 -28.36 16.48
C MET A 45 -6.63 -28.47 15.00
N ARG A 46 -7.06 -29.55 14.31
CA ARG A 46 -6.80 -29.68 12.86
C ARG A 46 -7.48 -28.58 12.03
N ARG A 47 -8.69 -28.14 12.39
CA ARG A 47 -9.37 -27.04 11.70
C ARG A 47 -8.68 -25.70 11.96
N ALA A 48 -8.30 -25.41 13.20
CA ALA A 48 -7.56 -24.20 13.55
C ALA A 48 -6.22 -24.12 12.81
N ASN A 49 -5.45 -25.21 12.80
CA ASN A 49 -4.18 -25.28 12.07
C ASN A 49 -4.34 -25.11 10.56
N ALA A 50 -5.38 -25.71 9.97
CA ALA A 50 -5.66 -25.53 8.55
C ALA A 50 -6.04 -24.07 8.21
N ALA A 51 -6.81 -23.41 9.07
CA ALA A 51 -7.16 -22.01 8.90
C ALA A 51 -5.93 -21.09 9.06
N SER A 52 -5.07 -21.35 10.04
CA SER A 52 -3.79 -20.65 10.22
C SER A 52 -2.87 -20.79 9.01
N TYR A 53 -2.77 -21.99 8.42
CA TYR A 53 -2.01 -22.21 7.20
C TYR A 53 -2.60 -21.43 6.01
N ALA A 54 -3.92 -21.42 5.86
CA ALA A 54 -4.59 -20.67 4.79
C ALA A 54 -4.37 -19.15 4.93
N GLU A 55 -4.43 -18.62 6.16
CA GLU A 55 -4.08 -17.24 6.47
C GLU A 55 -2.63 -16.93 6.07
N THR A 56 -1.67 -17.75 6.50
CA THR A 56 -0.25 -17.59 6.16
C THR A 56 -0.04 -17.50 4.64
N VAL A 57 -0.64 -18.42 3.88
CA VAL A 57 -0.55 -18.44 2.41
C VAL A 57 -1.19 -17.19 1.78
N ALA A 58 -2.29 -16.69 2.35
CA ALA A 58 -2.95 -15.49 1.84
C ALA A 58 -2.08 -14.24 2.06
N PHE A 59 -1.45 -14.10 3.22
CA PHE A 59 -0.51 -13.01 3.49
C PHE A 59 0.75 -13.10 2.63
N GLU A 60 1.34 -14.29 2.48
CA GLU A 60 2.48 -14.49 1.57
C GLU A 60 2.15 -14.03 0.15
N ARG A 61 0.95 -14.36 -0.35
CA ARG A 61 0.47 -13.87 -1.65
C ARG A 61 0.28 -12.36 -1.68
N LEU A 62 -0.29 -11.76 -0.64
CA LEU A 62 -0.44 -10.31 -0.53
C LEU A 62 0.91 -9.60 -0.66
N THR A 63 1.98 -10.12 -0.03
CA THR A 63 3.32 -9.52 -0.12
C THR A 63 3.96 -9.60 -1.51
N GLN A 64 3.40 -10.41 -2.41
CA GLN A 64 3.87 -10.55 -3.79
C GLN A 64 3.09 -9.65 -4.78
N VAL A 65 2.00 -9.02 -4.34
CA VAL A 65 1.17 -8.16 -5.19
C VAL A 65 1.58 -6.70 -5.02
N MET A 66 2.08 -6.11 -6.10
CA MET A 66 2.43 -4.70 -6.12
C MET A 66 1.21 -3.84 -6.47
N PRO A 67 0.92 -2.77 -5.71
CA PRO A 67 -0.10 -1.79 -6.08
C PRO A 67 0.30 -1.06 -7.36
N THR A 68 -0.69 -0.73 -8.18
CA THR A 68 -0.49 -0.01 -9.46
C THR A 68 -1.02 1.43 -9.41
N THR A 69 -1.72 1.79 -8.34
CA THR A 69 -2.34 3.09 -8.10
C THR A 69 -1.98 3.64 -6.71
N LEU A 70 -2.10 4.95 -6.51
CA LEU A 70 -1.93 5.56 -5.18
C LEU A 70 -3.01 5.08 -4.20
N ALA A 71 -4.23 4.84 -4.67
CA ALA A 71 -5.31 4.31 -3.85
C ALA A 71 -4.99 2.90 -3.34
N GLY A 72 -4.47 2.03 -4.21
CA GLY A 72 -4.01 0.70 -3.85
C GLY A 72 -2.82 0.72 -2.89
N LEU A 73 -1.84 1.60 -3.12
CA LEU A 73 -0.70 1.76 -2.20
C LEU A 73 -1.17 2.21 -0.82
N ARG A 74 -2.08 3.18 -0.75
CA ARG A 74 -2.68 3.64 0.50
C ARG A 74 -3.38 2.48 1.22
N ALA A 75 -4.23 1.73 0.53
CA ALA A 75 -4.96 0.60 1.11
C ALA A 75 -4.01 -0.47 1.67
N LEU A 76 -2.93 -0.77 0.96
CA LEU A 76 -1.90 -1.71 1.43
C LEU A 76 -1.21 -1.23 2.71
N VAL A 77 -0.86 0.06 2.77
CA VAL A 77 -0.24 0.66 3.97
C VAL A 77 -1.20 0.66 5.15
N GLU A 78 -2.47 1.00 4.94
CA GLU A 78 -3.50 0.94 5.98
C GLU A 78 -3.65 -0.49 6.52
N ARG A 79 -3.64 -1.49 5.64
CA ARG A 79 -3.73 -2.90 6.04
C ARG A 79 -2.53 -3.37 6.86
N TYR A 80 -1.32 -3.01 6.46
CA TYR A 80 -0.11 -3.31 7.25
C TYR A 80 -0.08 -2.58 8.58
N ALA A 81 -0.68 -1.39 8.66
CA ALA A 81 -0.81 -0.69 9.93
C ALA A 81 -1.70 -1.45 10.91
N VAL A 82 -2.84 -1.98 10.44
CA VAL A 82 -3.71 -2.86 11.25
C VAL A 82 -2.95 -4.10 11.71
N GLU A 83 -2.26 -4.79 10.80
CA GLU A 83 -1.48 -5.99 11.12
C GLU A 83 -0.44 -5.74 12.23
N ALA A 84 0.34 -4.66 12.09
CA ALA A 84 1.38 -4.33 13.04
C ALA A 84 0.82 -3.98 14.43
N GLU A 85 -0.38 -3.39 14.51
CA GLU A 85 -1.01 -3.08 15.80
C GLU A 85 -1.57 -4.32 16.51
N GLU A 86 -1.98 -5.32 15.74
CA GLU A 86 -2.50 -6.59 16.25
C GLU A 86 -1.38 -7.51 16.70
N THR A 87 -0.29 -7.61 15.92
CA THR A 87 0.81 -8.54 16.17
C THR A 87 1.94 -7.94 17.01
N GLU A 88 2.16 -6.63 16.90
CA GLU A 88 3.27 -5.91 17.55
C GLU A 88 2.77 -4.68 18.31
N ARG A 89 1.73 -4.82 19.15
CA ARG A 89 1.11 -3.69 19.89
C ARG A 89 2.10 -2.77 20.64
N TRP A 90 3.25 -3.29 21.05
CA TRP A 90 4.29 -2.54 21.77
C TRP A 90 5.26 -1.78 20.86
N SER A 91 5.20 -2.01 19.54
CA SER A 91 6.00 -1.31 18.55
C SER A 91 5.28 -0.07 18.02
N ALA A 92 6.04 0.93 17.60
CA ALA A 92 5.49 2.11 16.94
C ALA A 92 5.18 1.86 15.44
N GLY A 93 5.39 0.64 14.93
CA GLY A 93 5.32 0.29 13.51
C GLY A 93 3.97 0.64 12.88
N GLY A 94 2.88 0.21 13.51
CA GLY A 94 1.52 0.51 13.04
C GLY A 94 1.23 2.00 12.99
N SER A 95 1.65 2.76 14.00
CA SER A 95 1.49 4.22 14.03
C SER A 95 2.27 4.93 12.91
N TYR A 96 3.47 4.47 12.58
CA TYR A 96 4.25 5.00 11.45
C TYR A 96 3.59 4.71 10.10
N LEU A 97 3.04 3.50 9.93
CA LEU A 97 2.31 3.13 8.72
C LEU A 97 1.02 3.94 8.57
N ARG A 98 0.24 4.15 9.63
CA ARG A 98 -0.92 5.05 9.59
C ARG A 98 -0.54 6.47 9.21
N HIS A 99 0.58 6.97 9.72
CA HIS A 99 1.09 8.28 9.34
C HIS A 99 1.37 8.35 7.82
N ILE A 100 2.01 7.33 7.24
CA ILE A 100 2.26 7.24 5.80
C ILE A 100 0.94 7.17 5.00
N ALA A 101 -0.04 6.37 5.43
CA ALA A 101 -1.34 6.30 4.77
C ALA A 101 -2.05 7.66 4.70
N ARG A 102 -2.00 8.44 5.79
CA ARG A 102 -2.55 9.81 5.83
C ARG A 102 -1.83 10.76 4.88
N VAL A 103 -0.50 10.64 4.77
CA VAL A 103 0.29 11.41 3.80
C VAL A 103 -0.12 11.05 2.36
N LEU A 104 -0.30 9.76 2.06
CA LEU A 104 -0.77 9.28 0.75
C LEU A 104 -2.20 9.76 0.42
N ALA A 105 -3.03 9.98 1.44
CA ALA A 105 -4.36 10.58 1.29
C ALA A 105 -4.35 12.11 1.10
N CYS A 106 -3.17 12.75 1.07
CA CYS A 106 -3.00 14.21 1.06
C CYS A 106 -3.69 14.93 2.26
N GLU A 107 -3.81 14.27 3.41
CA GLU A 107 -4.35 14.85 4.67
C GLU A 107 -3.31 15.71 5.43
N SER A 108 -2.44 16.39 4.68
CA SER A 108 -1.38 17.25 5.23
C SER A 108 -1.90 18.67 5.50
N GLU A 109 -1.44 19.30 6.58
CA GLU A 109 -1.79 20.68 6.96
C GLU A 109 -1.41 21.74 5.89
N ARG A 110 -0.49 21.40 4.97
CA ARG A 110 -0.19 22.17 3.76
C ARG A 110 -0.19 21.21 2.58
N SER A 111 -0.83 21.57 1.47
CA SER A 111 -0.89 20.75 0.26
C SER A 111 0.52 20.41 -0.26
N PHE A 112 1.06 19.26 0.13
CA PHE A 112 2.20 18.64 -0.55
C PHE A 112 1.76 17.95 -1.84
N CYS A 113 0.44 17.75 -2.01
CA CYS A 113 -0.19 17.33 -3.25
C CYS A 113 0.23 18.34 -4.34
N LEU A 114 1.31 18.00 -5.05
CA LEU A 114 1.70 18.64 -6.29
C LEU A 114 0.47 18.54 -7.18
N SER A 115 -0.29 19.64 -7.28
CA SER A 115 -1.24 19.75 -8.36
C SER A 115 -0.42 19.51 -9.62
N GLU A 116 -0.72 18.46 -10.39
CA GLU A 116 -0.07 18.16 -11.67
C GLU A 116 -0.04 19.38 -12.61
N ARG A 117 -0.82 20.42 -12.30
CA ARG A 117 -0.86 21.72 -12.96
C ARG A 117 0.35 22.64 -12.76
N LYS A 118 1.25 22.42 -11.80
CA LYS A 118 2.36 23.38 -11.51
C LYS A 118 3.74 22.98 -12.06
N PHE A 119 3.87 21.85 -12.73
CA PHE A 119 5.14 21.44 -13.34
C PHE A 119 5.55 22.20 -14.63
N PRO A 120 4.67 22.83 -15.42
CA PRO A 120 5.10 23.62 -16.58
C PRO A 120 5.78 24.94 -16.18
N GLU A 121 5.31 25.58 -15.11
CA GLU A 121 5.74 26.93 -14.70
C GLU A 121 7.13 26.90 -14.04
N LEU A 122 7.44 25.85 -13.26
CA LEU A 122 8.76 25.66 -12.66
C LEU A 122 9.89 25.42 -13.68
N LYS A 123 9.57 24.88 -14.86
CA LYS A 123 10.57 24.68 -15.93
C LYS A 123 10.91 25.99 -16.66
N GLN A 124 9.98 26.93 -16.76
CA GLN A 124 10.24 28.22 -17.39
C GLN A 124 11.07 29.15 -16.51
N ASP A 125 10.83 29.15 -15.20
CA ASP A 125 11.62 29.96 -14.25
C ASP A 125 13.07 29.47 -14.11
N LEU A 126 13.31 28.15 -14.12
CA LEU A 126 14.67 27.62 -14.03
C LEU A 126 15.50 27.89 -15.30
N ALA A 127 14.87 27.99 -16.47
CA ALA A 127 15.54 28.33 -17.72
C ALA A 127 15.92 29.82 -17.81
N GLN A 128 15.20 30.70 -17.10
CA GLN A 128 15.51 32.13 -17.05
C GLN A 128 16.52 32.51 -15.95
N GLN A 129 16.76 31.63 -14.96
CA GLN A 129 17.64 31.90 -13.82
C GLN A 129 19.04 31.29 -13.90
N ILE A 130 19.47 30.73 -15.04
CA ILE A 130 20.89 30.41 -15.26
C ILE A 130 21.54 31.63 -15.92
N PRO A 131 22.17 32.56 -15.18
CA PRO A 131 23.01 33.56 -15.80
C PRO A 131 24.21 32.87 -16.45
N ASN A 132 24.45 33.18 -17.72
CA ASN A 132 25.66 32.86 -18.46
C ASN A 132 26.91 33.14 -17.61
N ARG A 133 27.43 32.11 -16.95
CA ARG A 133 28.73 32.14 -16.26
C ARG A 133 29.68 31.11 -16.86
N LEU A 134 29.82 31.05 -18.18
CA LEU A 134 30.94 30.35 -18.81
C LEU A 134 31.29 31.06 -20.14
N GLY A 135 32.51 31.61 -20.23
CA GLY A 135 33.17 31.78 -21.54
C GLY A 135 33.69 33.17 -21.92
N GLY A 136 34.23 33.96 -20.99
CA GLY A 136 35.19 35.01 -21.34
C GLY A 136 36.61 34.50 -21.11
N LEU A 137 37.23 33.91 -22.14
CA LEU A 137 38.67 33.66 -22.21
C LEU A 137 39.19 34.29 -23.49
N SER A 138 40.05 35.29 -23.29
CA SER A 138 41.06 35.92 -24.16
C SER A 138 40.81 36.03 -25.66
#